data_AF-A0A972BNI4-F1
#
_entry.id   AF-A0A972BNI4-F1
#
_cell.length_a   1.000
_cell.length_b   1.000
_cell.length_c   1.000
_cell.angle_alpha   90.00
_cell.angle_beta   90.00
_cell.angle_gamma   90.00
#
_symmetry.space_group_name_H-M   'P 1'
#
loop_
_entity.id
_entity.type
_entity.pdbx_description
1 polymer ?
#
loop_
_entity_poly.entity_id
_entity_poly.type
_entity_poly.pdbx_seq_one_letter_code
_entity_poly.pdbx_strand_id
1 'polypeptide(L)'
;MDYILEEVKDFYKVIKLKEFRRTEGVMFDVMTKSMVPKVDAIDRVLHEKSAISPGTVGSVEKAWYMHTHQEDNLFVLHGKRYVELYMPKYGKVESFVITPDYISH
;
A
#
# COMPACT_ATOMS: atom_id res chain seq x y z
N MET A 1 10.15 3.40 13.56
CA MET A 1 9.61 2.20 14.23
C MET A 1 8.29 2.50 14.93
N ASP A 2 8.14 3.65 15.59
CA ASP A 2 6.97 4.03 16.43
C ASP A 2 5.58 4.04 15.76
N TYR A 3 5.51 3.84 14.44
CA TYR A 3 4.26 3.94 13.66
C TYR A 3 3.94 2.65 12.88
N ILE A 4 4.75 1.60 13.02
CA ILE A 4 4.50 0.30 12.42
C ILE A 4 3.47 -0.41 13.29
N LEU A 5 2.29 -0.68 12.74
CA LEU A 5 1.24 -1.45 13.42
C LEU A 5 1.45 -2.96 13.27
N GLU A 6 1.98 -3.36 12.12
CA GLU A 6 2.24 -4.75 11.79
C GLU A 6 3.43 -4.82 10.83
N GLU A 7 4.28 -5.83 11.01
CA GLU A 7 5.40 -6.09 10.11
C GLU A 7 5.66 -7.59 10.03
N VAL A 8 5.65 -8.10 8.81
CA VAL A 8 6.20 -9.41 8.48
C VAL A 8 7.51 -9.17 7.75
N LYS A 9 8.61 -9.58 8.38
CA LYS A 9 9.97 -9.32 7.90
C LYS A 9 10.12 -9.74 6.43
N ASP A 10 10.68 -8.83 5.64
CA ASP A 10 10.92 -8.95 4.20
C ASP A 10 9.64 -9.10 3.34
N PHE A 11 8.43 -8.96 3.90
CA PHE A 11 7.17 -9.17 3.17
C PHE A 11 6.29 -7.92 3.09
N TYR A 12 5.80 -7.42 4.23
CA TYR A 12 4.98 -6.20 4.25
C TYR A 12 5.07 -5.51 5.60
N LYS A 13 4.68 -4.23 5.61
CA LYS A 13 4.48 -3.43 6.81
C LYS A 13 3.18 -2.65 6.68
N VAL A 14 2.44 -2.56 7.78
CA VAL A 14 1.31 -1.64 7.92
C VAL A 14 1.79 -0.46 8.74
N ILE A 15 1.84 0.72 8.14
CA ILE A 15 2.37 1.94 8.76
C ILE A 15 1.21 2.93 8.98
N LYS A 16 0.99 3.32 10.23
CA LYS A 16 0.03 4.36 10.59
C LYS A 16 0.64 5.74 10.36
N LEU A 17 -0.12 6.68 9.79
CA LEU A 17 0.34 8.06 9.72
C LEU A 17 0.35 8.73 11.10
N LYS A 18 1.26 9.70 11.28
CA LYS A 18 1.31 10.48 12.51
C LYS A 18 0.18 11.49 12.50
N GLU A 19 -0.74 11.36 13.45
CA GLU A 19 -1.74 12.40 13.69
C GLU A 19 -1.05 13.72 14.06
N PHE A 20 -1.40 14.79 13.34
CA PHE A 20 -0.89 16.12 13.61
C PHE A 20 -1.99 17.04 14.15
N ARG A 21 -3.16 17.06 13.51
CA ARG A 21 -4.32 17.83 13.99
C ARG A 21 -5.62 17.19 13.54
N ARG A 22 -6.66 17.35 14.37
CA ARG A 22 -8.06 17.08 14.05
C ARG A 22 -8.88 18.31 14.36
N THR A 23 -9.74 18.73 13.43
CA THR A 23 -10.79 19.72 13.66
C THR A 23 -12.06 19.26 12.96
N GLU A 24 -13.18 19.95 13.19
CA GLU A 24 -14.41 19.69 12.44
C GLU A 24 -14.13 19.73 10.93
N GLY A 25 -14.44 18.63 10.25
CA GLY A 25 -14.23 18.46 8.80
C GLY A 25 -12.77 18.32 8.33
N VAL A 26 -11.77 18.28 9.22
CA VAL A 26 -10.35 18.22 8.80
C VAL A 26 -9.56 17.17 9.59
N MET A 27 -9.02 16.20 8.86
CA MET A 27 -7.99 15.28 9.34
C MET A 27 -6.64 15.69 8.76
N PHE A 28 -5.70 16.04 9.62
CA PHE A 28 -4.34 16.37 9.21
C PHE A 28 -3.35 15.36 9.80
N ASP A 29 -2.83 14.52 8.91
CA ASP A 29 -1.80 13.53 9.19
C ASP A 29 -0.48 13.87 8.51
N VAL A 30 0.61 13.39 9.11
CA VAL A 30 1.96 13.60 8.62
C VAL A 30 2.64 12.26 8.37
N MET A 31 3.14 12.10 7.15
CA MET A 31 4.12 11.06 6.84
C MET A 31 5.50 11.59 7.21
N THR A 32 6.11 11.02 8.25
CA THR A 32 7.46 11.44 8.69
C THR A 32 8.53 10.74 7.87
N LYS A 33 9.72 11.36 7.73
CA LYS A 33 10.86 10.77 7.00
C LYS A 33 11.25 9.38 7.47
N SER A 34 11.02 9.02 8.74
CA SER A 34 11.34 7.69 9.27
C SER A 34 10.37 6.59 8.83
N MET A 35 9.21 6.94 8.25
CA MET A 35 8.25 5.98 7.72
C MET A 35 8.68 5.46 6.35
N VAL A 36 9.14 6.37 5.48
CA VAL A 36 9.68 6.05 4.15
C VAL A 36 11.03 6.77 4.03
N PRO A 37 12.14 6.14 4.46
CA PRO A 37 13.44 6.81 4.61
C PRO A 37 14.10 7.23 3.30
N LYS A 38 13.73 6.57 2.20
CA LYS A 38 14.22 6.88 0.86
C LYS A 38 13.03 6.91 -0.10
N VAL A 39 12.94 8.00 -0.87
CA VAL A 39 11.93 8.18 -1.93
C VAL A 39 12.69 8.53 -3.20
N ASP A 40 12.76 7.59 -4.14
CA ASP A 40 13.40 7.82 -5.44
C ASP A 40 12.44 8.50 -6.44
N ALA A 41 11.14 8.21 -6.35
CA ALA A 41 10.09 8.81 -7.18
C ALA A 41 8.74 8.86 -6.42
N ILE A 42 7.82 9.70 -6.89
CA ILE A 42 6.42 9.73 -6.44
C ILE A 42 5.54 9.72 -7.68
N ASP A 43 4.77 8.64 -7.84
CA ASP A 43 3.88 8.46 -8.98
C ASP A 43 2.42 8.75 -8.61
N ARG A 44 1.70 9.43 -9.51
CA ARG A 44 0.26 9.59 -9.40
C ARG A 44 -0.44 8.50 -10.20
N VAL A 45 -1.15 7.61 -9.51
CA VAL A 45 -1.94 6.53 -10.13
C VAL A 45 -3.43 6.81 -9.94
N LEU A 46 -4.19 6.80 -11.04
CA LEU A 46 -5.64 6.96 -11.04
C LEU A 46 -6.30 5.69 -11.59
N HIS A 47 -7.06 5.00 -10.76
CA HIS A 47 -7.85 3.85 -11.17
C HIS A 47 -9.28 4.28 -11.46
N GLU A 48 -9.75 4.05 -12.69
CA GLU A 48 -11.17 4.18 -13.02
C GLU A 48 -11.92 2.90 -12.68
N LYS A 49 -13.10 3.05 -12.05
CA LYS A 49 -14.00 1.92 -11.70
C LYS A 49 -13.24 0.80 -10.97
N SER A 50 -13.22 -0.40 -11.54
CA SER A 50 -12.61 -1.61 -10.97
C SER A 50 -11.32 -1.97 -11.70
N ALA A 51 -10.55 -0.98 -12.18
CA ALA A 51 -9.31 -1.21 -12.92
C ALA A 51 -8.33 -2.12 -12.17
N ILE A 52 -7.87 -3.16 -12.87
CA ILE A 52 -6.86 -4.10 -12.40
C ILE A 52 -5.50 -3.61 -12.87
N SER A 53 -4.52 -3.66 -11.98
CA SER A 53 -3.11 -3.38 -12.29
C SER A 53 -2.28 -4.46 -11.60
N PRO A 54 -1.45 -5.19 -12.35
CA PRO A 54 -1.21 -5.04 -13.79
C PRO A 54 -2.43 -5.56 -14.58
N GLY A 55 -2.60 -5.10 -15.81
CA GLY A 55 -3.64 -5.62 -16.70
C GLY A 55 -3.32 -7.05 -17.18
N THR A 56 -4.10 -7.53 -18.14
CA THR A 56 -3.86 -8.81 -18.80
C THR A 56 -2.47 -8.85 -19.46
N VAL A 57 -1.73 -9.93 -19.23
CA VAL A 57 -0.43 -10.19 -19.89
C VAL A 57 -0.53 -11.53 -20.62
N GLY A 58 -0.56 -11.48 -21.96
CA GLY A 58 -0.75 -12.67 -22.77
C GLY A 58 -2.09 -13.35 -22.46
N SER A 59 -2.06 -14.61 -22.03
CA SER A 59 -3.23 -15.38 -21.61
C SER A 59 -3.56 -15.26 -20.11
N VAL A 60 -2.81 -14.45 -19.35
CA VAL A 60 -3.01 -14.28 -17.90
C VAL A 60 -3.85 -13.04 -17.64
N GLU A 61 -5.11 -13.22 -17.24
CA GLU A 61 -6.07 -12.12 -17.02
C GLU A 61 -5.74 -11.23 -15.82
N LYS A 62 -5.25 -11.82 -14.72
CA LYS A 62 -4.82 -11.12 -13.51
C LYS A 62 -3.35 -11.44 -13.25
N ALA A 63 -2.46 -10.74 -13.94
CA ALA A 63 -1.03 -10.97 -13.82
C ALA A 63 -0.50 -10.46 -12.47
N TRP A 64 0.61 -11.04 -12.05
CA TRP A 64 1.40 -10.56 -10.92
C TRP A 64 2.63 -9.83 -11.47
N TYR A 65 3.08 -8.79 -10.77
CA TYR A 65 4.34 -8.11 -11.07
C TYR A 65 5.14 -7.92 -9.79
N MET A 66 6.44 -7.71 -9.97
CA MET A 66 7.39 -7.49 -8.88
C MET A 66 8.50 -6.56 -9.36
N HIS A 67 8.85 -5.58 -8.55
CA HIS A 67 10.04 -4.77 -8.75
C HIS A 67 11.20 -5.36 -7.95
N THR A 68 12.19 -5.96 -8.61
CA THR A 68 13.29 -6.69 -7.93
C THR A 68 14.25 -5.78 -7.15
N HIS A 69 14.18 -4.46 -7.35
CA HIS A 69 15.09 -3.47 -6.78
C HIS A 69 14.36 -2.28 -6.15
N GLN A 70 13.06 -2.41 -5.90
CA GLN A 70 12.23 -1.33 -5.36
C GLN A 70 11.29 -1.87 -4.28
N GLU A 71 10.99 -1.01 -3.30
CA GLU A 71 9.93 -1.24 -2.32
C GLU A 71 8.76 -0.30 -2.66
N ASP A 72 7.58 -0.86 -2.91
CA ASP A 72 6.39 -0.09 -3.23
C ASP A 72 5.63 0.27 -1.94
N ASN A 73 5.39 1.56 -1.73
CA ASN A 73 4.60 2.06 -0.60
C ASN A 73 3.23 2.53 -1.13
N LEU A 74 2.17 1.78 -0.84
CA LEU A 74 0.82 2.08 -1.32
C LEU A 74 0.07 2.96 -0.31
N PHE A 75 -0.47 4.08 -0.80
CA PHE A 75 -1.28 5.00 -0.01
C PHE A 75 -2.57 5.36 -0.75
N VAL A 76 -3.73 5.01 -0.19
CA VAL A 76 -5.03 5.24 -0.83
C VAL A 76 -5.60 6.57 -0.35
N LEU A 77 -5.66 7.56 -1.26
CA LEU A 77 -6.23 8.88 -0.98
C LEU A 77 -7.76 8.93 -1.10
N HIS A 78 -8.35 8.03 -1.90
CA HIS A 78 -9.80 8.02 -2.14
C HIS A 78 -10.28 6.61 -2.53
N GLY A 79 -11.47 6.24 -2.06
CA GLY A 79 -12.11 4.98 -2.39
C GLY A 79 -11.51 3.79 -1.63
N LYS A 80 -11.37 2.66 -2.30
CA LYS A 80 -10.81 1.43 -1.72
C LYS A 80 -9.93 0.71 -2.74
N ARG A 81 -8.88 0.06 -2.25
CA ARG A 81 -8.01 -0.80 -3.05
C ARG A 81 -7.99 -2.20 -2.45
N TYR A 82 -8.12 -3.20 -3.32
CA TYR A 82 -7.86 -4.59 -3.00
C TYR A 82 -6.43 -4.90 -3.43
N VAL A 83 -5.61 -5.34 -2.48
CA VAL A 83 -4.20 -5.66 -2.72
C VAL A 83 -3.97 -7.10 -2.30
N GLU A 84 -3.31 -7.86 -3.17
CA GLU A 84 -2.85 -9.20 -2.86
C GLU A 84 -1.32 -9.17 -2.91
N LEU A 85 -0.68 -9.72 -1.89
CA LEU A 85 0.76 -9.85 -1.80
C LEU A 85 1.12 -11.33 -1.72
N TYR A 86 2.16 -11.74 -2.43
CA TYR A 86 2.69 -13.08 -2.39
C TYR A 86 4.19 -13.04 -2.24
N MET A 87 4.71 -13.86 -1.33
CA MET A 87 6.15 -14.04 -1.14
C MET A 87 6.45 -15.55 -1.11
N PRO A 88 7.29 -16.06 -2.03
CA PRO A 88 7.59 -17.49 -2.12
C PRO A 88 8.02 -18.13 -0.80
N LYS A 89 8.79 -17.41 0.03
CA LYS A 89 9.25 -17.84 1.36
C LYS A 89 8.10 -18.21 2.30
N TYR A 90 6.97 -17.51 2.21
CA TYR A 90 5.80 -17.74 3.08
C TYR A 90 4.75 -18.63 2.41
N GLY A 91 4.78 -18.77 1.09
CA GLY A 91 3.95 -19.72 0.35
C GLY A 91 2.44 -19.45 0.40
N LYS A 92 2.03 -18.26 0.86
CA LYS A 92 0.63 -17.83 0.96
C LYS A 92 0.41 -16.46 0.33
N VAL A 93 -0.82 -16.24 -0.12
CA VAL A 93 -1.30 -14.93 -0.56
C VAL A 93 -1.89 -14.22 0.65
N GLU A 94 -1.41 -13.02 0.93
CA GLU A 94 -2.01 -12.10 1.89
C GLU A 94 -2.91 -11.13 1.14
N SER A 95 -4.12 -10.89 1.65
CA SER A 95 -5.12 -10.04 1.01
C SER A 95 -5.42 -8.86 1.91
N PHE A 96 -5.47 -7.66 1.33
CA PHE A 96 -5.76 -6.43 2.06
C PHE A 96 -6.86 -5.65 1.39
N VAL A 97 -7.71 -5.04 2.22
CA VAL A 97 -8.60 -3.95 1.82
C VAL A 97 -8.04 -2.66 2.42
N ILE A 98 -7.58 -1.75 1.55
CA ILE A 98 -6.94 -0.49 1.93
C ILE A 98 -7.89 0.65 1.58
N THR A 99 -8.17 1.52 2.55
CA THR A 99 -8.98 2.74 2.40
C THR A 99 -8.21 3.94 2.97
N PRO A 100 -8.70 5.18 2.80
CA PRO A 100 -8.12 6.35 3.46
C PRO A 100 -8.13 6.25 5.00
N ASP A 101 -9.07 5.50 5.58
CA ASP A 101 -9.34 5.49 7.01
C ASP A 101 -8.80 4.24 7.74
N TYR A 102 -8.79 3.09 7.06
CA TYR A 102 -8.39 1.81 7.64
C TYR A 102 -7.78 0.85 6.62
N ILE A 103 -7.07 -0.15 7.16
CA ILE A 103 -6.59 -1.32 6.45
C ILE A 103 -7.18 -2.56 7.15
N SER A 104 -7.79 -3.45 6.36
CA SER A 104 -8.19 -4.79 6.79
C SER A 104 -7.26 -5.81 6.16
N HIS A 105 -6.69 -6.69 6.97
CA HIS A 105 -5.94 -7.88 6.57
C HIS A 105 -6.82 -9.12 6.71
#